data_AF-A0A1D3KZN1-F1
#
_entry.id   AF-A0A1D3KZN1-F1
#
_cell.length_a   1.000
_cell.length_b   1.000
_cell.length_c   1.000
_cell.angle_alpha   90.00
_cell.angle_beta   90.00
_cell.angle_gamma   90.00
#
_symmetry.space_group_name_H-M   'P 1'
#
loop_
_entity.id
_entity.type
_entity.pdbx_description
1 polymer ?
#
loop_
_entity_poly.entity_id
_entity_poly.type
_entity_poly.pdbx_seq_one_letter_code
_entity_poly.pdbx_strand_id
1 'polypeptide(L)'
;MKKLLVGLILILVSLSPIYATSGFAVTYGEATYSNQAWKNSVTTYFQSHTDKNLTDASSKVITASEVNAVSKGVTGKTYSSSQIYSCAMVDLSYSNGIKIVVDKSKITTVTPKMYANALKSTGIENGYVVVTSPVSASGESALAGVLKSYEIAVGTSIPEQAKKAATEELYTETQIANQTGQSGDNIATLFDKVKTEAQKQNTQNATQIKIIVVNIANNMNINLTDSQAQQIADAVAGSLQAQSSLTDFKNQLQSVTDQASQASGILSQIWNYLQGLYDYLSGVISGQSL
;
A
#
# COMPACT_ATOMS: atom_id res chain seq x y z
N MET A 1 29.63 -1.18 52.29
CA MET A 1 29.93 -2.09 51.15
C MET A 1 28.62 -2.50 50.48
N LYS A 2 28.15 -1.70 49.52
CA LYS A 2 26.93 -1.98 48.74
C LYS A 2 27.32 -2.87 47.56
N LYS A 3 26.95 -4.15 47.60
CA LYS A 3 27.04 -5.04 46.44
C LYS A 3 25.88 -4.70 45.52
N LEU A 4 26.13 -3.91 44.48
CA LEU A 4 25.19 -3.75 43.37
C LEU A 4 25.39 -4.94 42.42
N LEU A 5 24.44 -5.86 42.49
CA LEU A 5 24.24 -6.95 41.55
C LEU A 5 23.96 -6.37 40.15
N VAL A 6 24.92 -6.49 39.24
CA VAL A 6 24.69 -6.36 37.81
C VAL A 6 24.07 -7.68 37.34
N GLY A 7 22.73 -7.75 37.36
CA GLY A 7 21.99 -8.87 36.81
C GLY A 7 21.83 -8.70 35.30
N LEU A 8 22.69 -9.34 34.53
CA LEU A 8 22.56 -9.46 33.07
C LEU A 8 21.51 -10.52 32.76
N ILE A 9 20.25 -10.11 32.63
CA ILE A 9 19.14 -10.99 32.22
C ILE A 9 19.19 -11.12 30.69
N LEU A 10 19.90 -12.15 30.21
CA LEU A 10 19.79 -12.69 28.86
C LEU A 10 18.57 -13.61 28.81
N ILE A 11 17.38 -13.06 28.55
CA ILE A 11 16.21 -13.89 28.18
C ILE A 11 16.35 -14.24 26.70
N LEU A 12 16.94 -15.40 26.44
CA LEU A 12 16.77 -16.16 25.20
C LEU A 12 15.30 -16.58 25.12
N VAL A 13 14.45 -15.76 24.48
CA VAL A 13 13.13 -16.22 24.05
C VAL A 13 13.34 -17.13 22.85
N SER A 14 13.33 -18.43 23.10
CA SER A 14 13.18 -19.43 22.04
C SER A 14 11.77 -19.35 21.47
N LEU A 15 11.55 -18.40 20.56
CA LEU A 15 10.39 -18.41 19.67
C LEU A 15 10.61 -19.53 18.66
N SER A 16 9.77 -20.56 18.71
CA SER A 16 9.52 -21.44 17.57
C SER A 16 9.32 -20.59 16.31
N PRO A 17 9.81 -21.00 15.13
CA PRO A 17 9.54 -20.28 13.90
C PRO A 17 8.06 -20.43 13.55
N ILE A 18 7.22 -19.56 14.13
CA ILE A 18 6.09 -19.03 13.38
C ILE A 18 6.78 -18.43 12.16
N TYR A 19 6.38 -18.82 10.95
CA TYR A 19 6.78 -18.09 9.75
C TYR A 19 6.35 -16.65 9.97
N ALA A 20 7.26 -15.83 10.51
CA ALA A 20 6.96 -14.49 10.95
C ALA A 20 6.81 -13.69 9.67
N THR A 21 5.58 -13.56 9.18
CA THR A 21 5.24 -12.56 8.19
C THR A 21 5.62 -11.23 8.83
N SER A 22 6.73 -10.65 8.39
CA SER A 22 7.35 -9.48 9.02
C SER A 22 6.50 -8.21 8.91
N GLY A 23 5.31 -8.30 8.30
CA GLY A 23 4.51 -7.17 7.89
C GLY A 23 5.21 -6.30 6.85
N PHE A 24 6.36 -6.72 6.32
CA PHE A 24 7.24 -5.91 5.50
C PHE A 24 7.62 -6.63 4.21
N ALA A 25 7.22 -6.07 3.07
CA ALA A 25 7.38 -6.70 1.77
C ALA A 25 7.80 -5.70 0.69
N VAL A 26 8.60 -6.20 -0.26
CA VAL A 26 9.04 -5.44 -1.44
C VAL A 26 8.71 -6.23 -2.70
N THR A 27 8.20 -5.55 -3.71
CA THR A 27 7.99 -6.13 -5.03
C THR A 27 8.76 -5.35 -6.08
N TYR A 28 9.41 -6.08 -6.97
CA TYR A 28 10.11 -5.53 -8.13
C TYR A 28 9.39 -5.95 -9.41
N GLY A 29 9.16 -5.01 -10.32
CA GLY A 29 8.73 -5.37 -11.66
C GLY A 29 9.78 -6.21 -12.39
N GLU A 30 9.35 -7.17 -13.22
CA GLU A 30 10.23 -8.10 -13.92
C GLU A 30 11.33 -7.40 -14.74
N ALA A 31 10.98 -6.33 -15.48
CA ALA A 31 11.96 -5.54 -16.23
C ALA A 31 12.99 -4.90 -15.29
N THR A 32 12.53 -4.32 -14.18
CA THR A 32 13.38 -3.71 -13.16
C THR A 32 14.30 -4.72 -12.50
N TYR A 33 13.78 -5.90 -12.15
CA TYR A 33 14.57 -6.94 -11.48
C TYR A 33 15.65 -7.51 -12.39
N SER A 34 15.35 -7.68 -13.68
CA SER A 34 16.29 -8.21 -14.67
C SER A 34 17.47 -7.27 -14.99
N ASN A 35 17.38 -5.99 -14.62
CA ASN A 35 18.43 -5.01 -14.80
C ASN A 35 19.03 -4.57 -13.46
N GLN A 36 20.27 -4.97 -13.18
CA GLN A 36 20.91 -4.72 -11.89
C GLN A 36 20.99 -3.23 -11.53
N ALA A 37 21.22 -2.34 -12.50
CA ALA A 37 21.28 -0.90 -12.24
C ALA A 37 19.90 -0.34 -11.83
N TRP A 38 18.84 -0.80 -12.49
CA TRP A 38 17.47 -0.43 -12.14
C TRP A 38 17.05 -0.97 -10.78
N LYS A 39 17.32 -2.25 -10.52
CA LYS A 39 17.09 -2.87 -9.21
C LYS A 39 17.81 -2.11 -8.09
N ASN A 40 19.08 -1.76 -8.30
CA ASN A 40 19.86 -0.98 -7.33
C ASN A 40 19.22 0.40 -7.10
N SER A 41 18.88 1.13 -8.16
CA SER A 41 18.25 2.46 -8.05
C SER A 41 16.94 2.41 -7.26
N VAL A 42 16.08 1.42 -7.52
CA VAL A 42 14.82 1.25 -6.79
C VAL A 42 15.07 0.85 -5.34
N THR A 43 16.03 -0.04 -5.09
CA THR A 43 16.39 -0.49 -3.73
C THR A 43 16.92 0.68 -2.91
N THR A 44 17.78 1.52 -3.48
CA THR A 44 18.24 2.76 -2.83
C THR A 44 17.09 3.70 -2.51
N TYR A 45 16.14 3.86 -3.44
CA TYR A 45 14.96 4.69 -3.19
C TYR A 45 14.09 4.14 -2.06
N PHE A 46 13.82 2.84 -2.02
CA PHE A 46 13.08 2.24 -0.91
C PHE A 46 13.82 2.39 0.43
N GLN A 47 15.14 2.15 0.45
CA GLN A 47 15.93 2.28 1.67
C GLN A 47 15.97 3.72 2.21
N SER A 48 15.86 4.74 1.35
CA SER A 48 15.76 6.13 1.80
C SER A 48 14.40 6.50 2.39
N HIS A 49 13.41 5.59 2.31
CA HIS A 49 12.04 5.80 2.76
C HIS A 49 11.64 4.88 3.92
N THR A 50 12.57 4.06 4.43
CA THR A 50 12.40 3.22 5.61
C THR A 50 13.68 3.13 6.43
N ASP A 51 13.54 2.97 7.73
CA ASP A 51 14.61 2.63 8.67
C ASP A 51 14.86 1.11 8.77
N LYS A 52 13.94 0.29 8.24
CA LYS A 52 14.09 -1.16 8.16
C LYS A 52 15.15 -1.53 7.13
N ASN A 53 15.90 -2.58 7.40
CA ASN A 53 16.83 -3.12 6.41
C ASN A 53 16.05 -3.88 5.34
N LEU A 54 16.21 -3.52 4.06
CA LEU A 54 15.52 -4.18 2.96
C LEU A 54 15.88 -5.67 2.80
N THR A 55 17.00 -6.13 3.38
CA THR A 55 17.32 -7.57 3.43
C THR A 55 16.34 -8.38 4.26
N ASP A 56 15.64 -7.72 5.19
CA ASP A 56 14.66 -8.34 6.08
C ASP A 56 13.26 -8.37 5.44
N ALA A 57 13.10 -7.72 4.30
CA ALA A 57 11.86 -7.72 3.53
C ALA A 57 11.67 -9.04 2.79
N SER A 58 10.45 -9.56 2.83
CA SER A 58 10.05 -10.59 1.86
C SER A 58 9.97 -9.94 0.48
N SER A 59 10.84 -10.36 -0.44
CA SER A 59 10.92 -9.78 -1.78
C SER A 59 10.39 -10.72 -2.86
N LYS A 60 9.65 -10.19 -3.84
CA LYS A 60 9.15 -10.96 -4.99
C LYS A 60 9.21 -10.16 -6.30
N VAL A 61 9.38 -10.88 -7.40
CA VAL A 61 9.26 -10.33 -8.75
C VAL A 61 7.81 -10.43 -9.22
N ILE A 62 7.29 -9.32 -9.75
CA ILE A 62 5.98 -9.27 -10.39
C ILE A 62 6.17 -9.47 -11.88
N THR A 63 5.57 -10.53 -12.39
CA THR A 63 5.68 -10.92 -13.79
C THR A 63 4.65 -10.22 -14.68
N ALA A 64 4.92 -10.13 -15.97
CA ALA A 64 3.92 -9.68 -16.94
C ALA A 64 2.64 -10.54 -16.91
N SER A 65 2.76 -11.84 -16.64
CA SER A 65 1.60 -12.73 -16.49
C SER A 65 0.70 -12.31 -15.34
N GLU A 66 1.27 -12.00 -14.16
CA GLU A 66 0.52 -11.54 -12.99
C GLU A 66 -0.17 -10.19 -13.25
N VAL A 67 0.51 -9.25 -13.91
CA VAL A 67 -0.09 -7.95 -14.28
C VAL A 67 -1.21 -8.12 -15.31
N ASN A 68 -1.01 -8.97 -16.32
CA ASN A 68 -1.96 -9.19 -17.41
C ASN A 68 -3.20 -9.97 -16.98
N ALA A 69 -3.10 -10.79 -15.92
CA ALA A 69 -4.23 -11.53 -15.35
C ALA A 69 -5.39 -10.59 -14.98
N VAL A 70 -5.08 -9.37 -14.53
CA VAL A 70 -6.07 -8.34 -14.21
C VAL A 70 -6.20 -7.31 -15.33
N SER A 71 -5.07 -6.79 -15.83
CA SER A 71 -5.06 -5.64 -16.74
C SER A 71 -5.78 -5.90 -18.06
N LYS A 72 -5.71 -7.13 -18.61
CA LYS A 72 -6.34 -7.48 -19.89
C LYS A 72 -7.86 -7.38 -19.84
N GLY A 73 -8.47 -7.82 -18.74
CA GLY A 73 -9.92 -7.83 -18.56
C GLY A 73 -10.51 -6.48 -18.12
N VAL A 74 -9.65 -5.54 -17.71
CA VAL A 74 -10.07 -4.22 -17.20
C VAL A 74 -9.73 -3.11 -18.19
N THR A 75 -8.48 -3.07 -18.66
CA THR A 75 -7.95 -1.95 -19.45
C THR A 75 -7.80 -2.29 -20.94
N GLY A 76 -7.93 -3.57 -21.30
CA GLY A 76 -7.57 -4.08 -22.63
C GLY A 76 -6.06 -4.07 -22.93
N LYS A 77 -5.22 -3.53 -22.04
CA LYS A 77 -3.76 -3.49 -22.21
C LYS A 77 -3.16 -4.85 -21.88
N THR A 78 -2.16 -5.23 -22.67
CA THR A 78 -1.30 -6.38 -22.42
C THR A 78 0.15 -5.89 -22.40
N TYR A 79 0.88 -6.30 -21.38
CA TYR A 79 2.26 -5.90 -21.15
C TYR A 79 3.20 -7.08 -21.42
N SER A 80 4.36 -6.82 -22.02
CA SER A 80 5.47 -7.78 -22.05
C SER A 80 6.27 -7.73 -20.74
N SER A 81 7.08 -8.75 -20.47
CA SER A 81 8.02 -8.76 -19.33
C SER A 81 8.90 -7.52 -19.29
N SER A 82 9.31 -7.00 -20.46
CA SER A 82 10.13 -5.79 -20.58
C SER A 82 9.38 -4.49 -20.28
N GLN A 83 8.07 -4.52 -19.99
CA GLN A 83 7.24 -3.35 -19.69
C GLN A 83 6.81 -3.29 -18.22
N ILE A 84 7.19 -4.26 -17.39
CA ILE A 84 6.85 -4.28 -15.97
C ILE A 84 7.98 -3.62 -15.16
N TYR A 85 7.90 -2.29 -15.02
CA TYR A 85 8.93 -1.48 -14.35
C TYR A 85 8.60 -1.15 -12.90
N SER A 86 7.32 -0.90 -12.61
CA SER A 86 6.93 -0.34 -11.31
C SER A 86 7.15 -1.31 -10.17
N CYS A 87 7.53 -0.76 -9.03
CA CYS A 87 7.92 -1.49 -7.82
C CYS A 87 7.18 -0.90 -6.62
N ALA A 88 6.93 -1.73 -5.59
CA ALA A 88 6.25 -1.29 -4.39
C ALA A 88 6.89 -1.86 -3.12
N MET A 89 6.99 -1.04 -2.08
CA MET A 89 7.31 -1.44 -0.72
C MET A 89 6.06 -1.24 0.16
N VAL A 90 5.74 -2.23 0.99
CA VAL A 90 4.64 -2.18 1.96
C VAL A 90 5.18 -2.49 3.34
N ASP A 91 4.78 -1.67 4.32
CA ASP A 91 5.06 -1.84 5.73
C ASP A 91 3.78 -1.75 6.58
N LEU A 92 3.39 -2.87 7.18
CA LEU A 92 2.21 -3.02 8.03
C LEU A 92 2.46 -2.63 9.49
N SER A 93 3.67 -2.27 9.91
CA SER A 93 3.84 -1.68 11.26
C SER A 93 3.22 -0.28 11.37
N TYR A 94 2.93 0.36 10.23
CA TYR A 94 2.14 1.59 10.19
C TYR A 94 0.64 1.28 10.21
N SER A 95 -0.01 1.53 11.36
CA SER A 95 -1.42 1.21 11.62
C SER A 95 -2.33 2.44 11.77
N ASN A 96 -1.88 3.61 11.33
CA ASN A 96 -2.63 4.88 11.46
C ASN A 96 -3.28 5.25 10.11
N GLY A 97 -4.01 4.30 9.51
CA GLY A 97 -4.56 4.44 8.16
C GLY A 97 -3.54 4.08 7.07
N ILE A 98 -3.83 4.48 5.83
CA ILE A 98 -2.96 4.23 4.67
C ILE A 98 -2.08 5.46 4.41
N LYS A 99 -0.77 5.30 4.55
CA LYS A 99 0.23 6.31 4.12
C LYS A 99 0.83 5.88 2.80
N ILE A 100 0.75 6.72 1.76
CA ILE A 100 1.28 6.40 0.43
C ILE A 100 2.26 7.48 -0.02
N VAL A 101 3.46 7.06 -0.39
CA VAL A 101 4.47 7.88 -1.07
C VAL A 101 4.62 7.37 -2.50
N VAL A 102 4.50 8.28 -3.45
CA VAL A 102 4.68 8.00 -4.88
C VAL A 102 5.84 8.86 -5.36
N ASP A 103 6.82 8.23 -6.02
CA ASP A 103 7.91 8.94 -6.68
C ASP A 103 7.39 9.73 -7.88
N LYS A 104 7.04 11.00 -7.65
CA LYS A 104 6.50 11.90 -8.67
C LYS A 104 7.48 12.21 -9.81
N SER A 105 8.77 11.90 -9.66
CA SER A 105 9.75 12.03 -10.75
C SER A 105 9.67 10.88 -11.75
N LYS A 106 8.97 9.79 -11.39
CA LYS A 106 8.88 8.54 -12.17
C LYS A 106 7.44 8.16 -12.48
N ILE A 107 6.51 8.39 -11.55
CA ILE A 107 5.09 8.06 -11.71
C ILE A 107 4.33 9.33 -12.10
N THR A 108 3.76 9.33 -13.30
CA THR A 108 3.26 10.57 -13.94
C THR A 108 1.75 10.72 -13.92
N THR A 109 0.99 9.64 -13.68
CA THR A 109 -0.48 9.66 -13.77
C THR A 109 -1.15 9.33 -12.45
N VAL A 110 -0.82 8.19 -11.85
CA VAL A 110 -1.50 7.71 -10.64
C VAL A 110 -1.02 8.46 -9.40
N THR A 111 -1.96 9.03 -8.65
CA THR A 111 -1.67 9.78 -7.43
C THR A 111 -1.71 8.90 -6.18
N PRO A 112 -1.14 9.34 -5.04
CA PRO A 112 -1.29 8.65 -3.76
C PRO A 112 -2.76 8.40 -3.38
N LYS A 113 -3.67 9.35 -3.67
CA LYS A 113 -5.08 9.20 -3.33
C LYS A 113 -5.78 8.14 -4.18
N MET A 114 -5.43 8.04 -5.46
CA MET A 114 -5.92 6.97 -6.35
C MET A 114 -5.51 5.58 -5.84
N TYR A 115 -4.23 5.41 -5.47
CA TYR A 115 -3.79 4.15 -4.85
C TYR A 115 -4.55 3.85 -3.55
N ALA A 116 -4.77 4.86 -2.69
CA ALA A 116 -5.49 4.67 -1.44
C ALA A 116 -6.93 4.21 -1.68
N ASN A 117 -7.62 4.77 -2.67
CA ASN A 117 -8.97 4.37 -3.06
C ASN A 117 -9.02 2.92 -3.55
N ALA A 118 -8.09 2.54 -4.44
CA ALA A 118 -7.96 1.17 -4.92
C ALA A 118 -7.68 0.18 -3.79
N LEU A 119 -6.79 0.53 -2.86
CA LEU A 119 -6.48 -0.30 -1.69
C LEU A 119 -7.71 -0.51 -0.79
N LYS A 120 -8.46 0.54 -0.49
CA LYS A 120 -9.71 0.44 0.29
C LYS A 120 -10.72 -0.50 -0.35
N SER A 121 -10.77 -0.57 -1.68
CA SER A 121 -11.63 -1.53 -2.41
C SER A 121 -11.25 -2.99 -2.21
N THR A 122 -10.03 -3.24 -1.75
CA THR A 122 -9.55 -4.58 -1.33
C THR A 122 -9.59 -4.79 0.17
N GLY A 123 -10.21 -3.87 0.93
CA GLY A 123 -10.34 -3.96 2.39
C GLY A 123 -9.06 -3.62 3.14
N ILE A 124 -8.08 -3.07 2.45
CA ILE A 124 -6.86 -2.56 3.05
C ILE A 124 -7.17 -1.17 3.61
N GLU A 125 -7.03 -1.01 4.92
CA GLU A 125 -7.28 0.24 5.63
C GLU A 125 -6.02 0.80 6.29
N ASN A 126 -4.96 -0.01 6.41
CA ASN A 126 -3.72 0.34 7.09
C ASN A 126 -2.50 -0.06 6.26
N GLY A 127 -1.41 0.66 6.49
CA GLY A 127 -0.09 0.33 5.93
C GLY A 127 0.62 1.55 5.35
N TYR A 128 1.95 1.46 5.30
CA TYR A 128 2.79 2.42 4.63
C TYR A 128 3.26 1.85 3.29
N VAL A 129 2.95 2.55 2.21
CA VAL A 129 3.22 2.15 0.83
C VAL A 129 4.17 3.14 0.18
N VAL A 130 5.22 2.64 -0.47
CA VAL A 130 6.12 3.44 -1.30
C VAL A 130 6.13 2.86 -2.71
N VAL A 131 5.87 3.70 -3.70
CA VAL A 131 5.78 3.30 -5.12
C VAL A 131 6.78 4.09 -5.94
N THR A 132 7.60 3.39 -6.73
CA THR A 132 8.54 4.01 -7.69
C THR A 132 8.75 3.11 -8.92
N SER A 133 9.54 3.60 -9.87
CA SER A 133 9.94 2.93 -11.10
C SER A 133 11.33 3.43 -11.50
N PRO A 134 12.21 2.61 -12.13
CA PRO A 134 13.50 3.10 -12.62
C PRO A 134 13.35 4.12 -13.75
N VAL A 135 12.27 4.02 -14.53
CA VAL A 135 11.94 4.88 -15.66
C VAL A 135 10.57 5.55 -15.48
N SER A 136 10.26 6.54 -16.32
CA SER A 136 8.94 7.17 -16.33
C SER A 136 7.85 6.13 -16.67
N ALA A 137 6.80 6.08 -15.85
CA ALA A 137 5.66 5.18 -15.97
C ALA A 137 4.39 5.87 -15.49
N SER A 138 3.24 5.45 -15.98
CA SER A 138 1.95 6.05 -15.62
C SER A 138 1.48 5.62 -14.21
N GLY A 139 1.85 4.41 -13.78
CA GLY A 139 1.64 3.89 -12.41
C GLY A 139 0.55 2.82 -12.29
N GLU A 140 -0.32 2.62 -13.28
CA GLU A 140 -1.44 1.68 -13.19
C GLU A 140 -0.95 0.24 -12.96
N SER A 141 0.11 -0.18 -13.65
CA SER A 141 0.70 -1.52 -13.44
C SER A 141 1.40 -1.66 -12.09
N ALA A 142 1.73 -0.56 -11.42
CA ALA A 142 2.31 -0.59 -10.08
C ALA A 142 1.32 -1.10 -9.04
N LEU A 143 0.01 -0.88 -9.25
CA LEU A 143 -1.02 -1.34 -8.32
C LEU A 143 -0.95 -2.87 -8.13
N ALA A 144 -0.68 -3.63 -9.20
CA ALA A 144 -0.49 -5.07 -9.08
C ALA A 144 0.68 -5.44 -8.14
N GLY A 145 1.79 -4.69 -8.22
CA GLY A 145 2.91 -4.83 -7.29
C GLY A 145 2.56 -4.43 -5.86
N VAL A 146 1.83 -3.34 -5.67
CA VAL A 146 1.34 -2.91 -4.35
C VAL A 146 0.47 -4.00 -3.72
N LEU A 147 -0.55 -4.47 -4.44
CA LEU A 147 -1.45 -5.52 -3.96
C LEU A 147 -0.67 -6.81 -3.65
N LYS A 148 0.31 -7.15 -4.48
CA LYS A 148 1.16 -8.31 -4.23
C LYS A 148 2.05 -8.15 -3.00
N SER A 149 2.59 -6.95 -2.75
CA SER A 149 3.33 -6.64 -1.54
C SER A 149 2.46 -6.84 -0.29
N TYR A 150 1.18 -6.44 -0.34
CA TYR A 150 0.23 -6.76 0.74
C TYR A 150 0.00 -8.27 0.90
N GLU A 151 -0.25 -9.01 -0.18
CA GLU A 151 -0.43 -10.47 -0.09
C GLU A 151 0.78 -11.16 0.55
N ILE A 152 1.99 -10.70 0.23
CA ILE A 152 3.25 -11.21 0.80
C ILE A 152 3.37 -10.82 2.27
N ALA A 153 3.13 -9.55 2.60
CA ALA A 153 3.23 -9.04 3.96
C ALA A 153 2.21 -9.71 4.90
N VAL A 154 1.01 -10.00 4.41
CA VAL A 154 -0.09 -10.64 5.13
C VAL A 154 0.04 -12.17 5.15
N GLY A 155 0.62 -12.76 4.11
CA GLY A 155 0.70 -14.21 3.92
C GLY A 155 -0.57 -14.83 3.31
N THR A 156 -1.53 -14.01 2.89
CA THR A 156 -2.84 -14.42 2.34
C THR A 156 -3.13 -13.67 1.05
N SER A 157 -3.64 -14.37 0.04
CA SER A 157 -4.02 -13.75 -1.23
C SER A 157 -5.25 -12.87 -1.12
N ILE A 158 -5.27 -11.78 -1.88
CA ILE A 158 -6.43 -10.93 -2.05
C ILE A 158 -7.35 -11.62 -3.07
N PRO A 159 -8.67 -11.73 -2.80
CA PRO A 159 -9.62 -12.29 -3.75
C PRO A 159 -9.52 -11.65 -5.14
N GLU A 160 -9.56 -12.49 -6.18
CA GLU A 160 -9.34 -12.04 -7.57
C GLU A 160 -10.31 -10.93 -7.99
N GLN A 161 -11.59 -11.07 -7.59
CA GLN A 161 -12.61 -10.06 -7.87
C GLN A 161 -12.33 -8.70 -7.19
N ALA A 162 -11.71 -8.70 -6.00
CA ALA A 162 -11.32 -7.48 -5.33
C ALA A 162 -10.10 -6.83 -6.01
N LYS A 163 -9.12 -7.61 -6.45
CA LYS A 163 -7.99 -7.10 -7.25
C LYS A 163 -8.47 -6.50 -8.57
N LYS A 164 -9.45 -7.14 -9.23
CA LYS A 164 -10.08 -6.63 -10.45
C LYS A 164 -10.80 -5.31 -10.17
N ALA A 165 -11.66 -5.24 -9.15
CA ALA A 165 -12.39 -4.03 -8.81
C ALA A 165 -11.45 -2.86 -8.44
N ALA A 166 -10.38 -3.13 -7.68
CA ALA A 166 -9.37 -2.12 -7.35
C ALA A 166 -8.63 -1.60 -8.60
N THR A 167 -8.31 -2.50 -9.54
CA THR A 167 -7.66 -2.14 -10.80
C THR A 167 -8.59 -1.35 -11.72
N GLU A 168 -9.87 -1.72 -11.76
CA GLU A 168 -10.91 -1.04 -12.53
C GLU A 168 -11.20 0.36 -11.97
N GLU A 169 -11.26 0.51 -10.65
CA GLU A 169 -11.39 1.80 -10.00
C GLU A 169 -10.21 2.72 -10.31
N LEU A 170 -8.97 2.27 -10.08
CA LEU A 170 -7.77 3.05 -10.37
C LEU A 170 -7.71 3.47 -11.84
N TYR A 171 -7.98 2.52 -12.74
CA TYR A 171 -7.98 2.80 -14.18
C TYR A 171 -9.05 3.81 -14.54
N THR A 172 -10.28 3.65 -14.03
CA THR A 172 -11.38 4.59 -14.31
C THR A 172 -11.06 5.98 -13.76
N GLU A 173 -10.53 6.10 -12.54
CA GLU A 173 -10.07 7.38 -11.99
C GLU A 173 -9.06 8.07 -12.92
N THR A 174 -8.06 7.33 -13.43
CA THR A 174 -7.09 7.91 -14.36
C THR A 174 -7.72 8.34 -15.69
N GLN A 175 -8.65 7.56 -16.23
CA GLN A 175 -9.34 7.91 -17.48
C GLN A 175 -10.21 9.15 -17.31
N ILE A 176 -11.02 9.20 -16.24
CA ILE A 176 -11.89 10.33 -15.96
C ILE A 176 -11.06 11.60 -15.71
N ALA A 177 -9.95 11.52 -14.96
CA ALA A 177 -9.06 12.66 -14.76
C ALA A 177 -8.52 13.20 -16.09
N ASN A 178 -8.01 12.31 -16.95
CA ASN A 178 -7.50 12.69 -18.26
C ASN A 178 -8.57 13.29 -19.19
N GLN A 179 -9.77 12.70 -19.23
CA GLN A 179 -10.85 13.15 -20.12
C GLN A 179 -11.49 14.46 -19.67
N THR A 180 -11.56 14.71 -18.36
CA THR A 180 -12.19 15.92 -17.80
C THR A 180 -11.18 17.06 -17.60
N GLY A 181 -9.89 16.78 -17.67
CA GLY A 181 -8.82 17.73 -17.32
C GLY A 181 -8.73 18.02 -15.81
N GLN A 182 -9.47 17.29 -14.98
CA GLN A 182 -9.41 17.41 -13.52
C GLN A 182 -8.13 16.78 -12.99
N SER A 183 -7.66 17.26 -11.83
CA SER A 183 -6.55 16.60 -11.15
C SER A 183 -6.96 15.20 -10.70
N GLY A 184 -6.01 14.26 -10.71
CA GLY A 184 -6.26 12.89 -10.23
C GLY A 184 -6.78 12.86 -8.80
N ASP A 185 -6.30 13.75 -7.93
CA ASP A 185 -6.79 13.85 -6.55
C ASP A 185 -8.23 14.35 -6.46
N ASN A 186 -8.68 15.22 -7.36
CA ASN A 186 -10.07 15.68 -7.37
C ASN A 186 -11.00 14.55 -7.81
N ILE A 187 -10.63 13.78 -8.83
CA ILE A 187 -11.40 12.61 -9.26
C ILE A 187 -11.39 11.50 -8.20
N ALA A 188 -10.25 11.19 -7.59
CA ALA A 188 -10.20 10.23 -6.49
C ALA A 188 -11.06 10.70 -5.29
N THR A 189 -11.15 12.01 -5.04
CA THR A 189 -12.05 12.56 -4.02
C THR A 189 -13.52 12.33 -4.38
N LEU A 190 -13.89 12.46 -5.66
CA LEU A 190 -15.24 12.16 -6.13
C LEU A 190 -15.58 10.68 -5.89
N PHE A 191 -14.70 9.75 -6.25
CA PHE A 191 -14.91 8.31 -6.03
C PHE A 191 -15.09 7.97 -4.55
N ASP A 192 -14.22 8.47 -3.67
CA ASP A 192 -14.29 8.23 -2.21
C ASP A 192 -15.61 8.76 -1.61
N LYS A 193 -16.06 9.95 -2.05
CA LYS A 193 -17.34 10.54 -1.61
C LYS A 193 -18.54 9.74 -2.14
N VAL A 194 -18.53 9.32 -3.40
CA VAL A 194 -19.59 8.50 -4.00
C VAL A 194 -19.69 7.16 -3.29
N LYS A 195 -18.56 6.49 -3.04
CA LYS A 195 -18.51 5.22 -2.31
C LYS A 195 -19.06 5.36 -0.90
N THR A 196 -18.65 6.41 -0.18
CA THR A 196 -19.14 6.73 1.16
C THR A 196 -20.66 6.92 1.17
N GLU A 197 -21.20 7.68 0.22
CA GLU A 197 -22.63 7.95 0.15
C GLU A 197 -23.44 6.72 -0.26
N ALA A 198 -22.94 5.92 -1.22
CA ALA A 198 -23.54 4.66 -1.62
C ALA A 198 -23.61 3.66 -0.44
N GLN A 199 -22.55 3.60 0.38
CA GLN A 199 -22.54 2.79 1.61
C GLN A 199 -23.55 3.27 2.64
N LYS A 200 -23.68 4.60 2.85
CA LYS A 200 -24.70 5.17 3.75
C LYS A 200 -26.12 4.84 3.31
N GLN A 201 -26.35 4.83 1.99
CA GLN A 201 -27.63 4.46 1.39
C GLN A 201 -27.80 2.95 1.22
N ASN A 202 -26.80 2.16 1.62
CA ASN A 202 -26.76 0.71 1.50
C ASN A 202 -27.10 0.20 0.09
N THR A 203 -26.58 0.89 -0.95
CA THR A 203 -26.82 0.55 -2.35
C THR A 203 -25.56 0.09 -3.06
N GLN A 204 -25.71 -0.98 -3.85
CA GLN A 204 -24.73 -1.48 -4.80
C GLN A 204 -25.26 -1.41 -6.24
N ASN A 205 -26.42 -0.77 -6.44
CA ASN A 205 -27.08 -0.66 -7.72
C ASN A 205 -26.46 0.50 -8.53
N ALA A 206 -25.85 0.18 -9.67
CA ALA A 206 -25.15 1.17 -10.50
C ALA A 206 -26.05 2.35 -10.94
N THR A 207 -27.34 2.12 -11.21
CA THR A 207 -28.28 3.20 -11.58
C THR A 207 -28.50 4.17 -10.43
N GLN A 208 -28.67 3.67 -9.20
CA GLN A 208 -28.78 4.53 -8.01
C GLN A 208 -27.47 5.25 -7.71
N ILE A 209 -26.33 4.55 -7.83
CA ILE A 209 -25.00 5.13 -7.64
C ILE A 209 -24.73 6.23 -8.67
N LYS A 210 -25.19 6.10 -9.91
CA LYS A 210 -25.06 7.16 -10.93
C LYS A 210 -25.71 8.47 -10.50
N ILE A 211 -26.87 8.41 -9.84
CA ILE A 211 -27.53 9.61 -9.28
C ILE A 211 -26.64 10.25 -8.21
N ILE A 212 -26.03 9.44 -7.34
CA ILE A 212 -25.06 9.90 -6.33
C ILE A 212 -23.85 10.57 -7.02
N VAL A 213 -23.30 9.95 -8.07
CA VAL A 213 -22.18 10.48 -8.85
C VAL A 213 -22.49 11.86 -9.39
N VAL A 214 -23.62 12.02 -10.09
CA VAL A 214 -24.02 13.31 -10.68
C VAL A 214 -24.17 14.39 -9.61
N ASN A 215 -24.83 14.08 -8.49
CA ASN A 215 -25.03 15.03 -7.39
C ASN A 215 -23.71 15.48 -6.77
N ILE A 216 -22.81 14.54 -6.47
CA ILE A 216 -21.52 14.87 -5.85
C ILE A 216 -20.60 15.58 -6.83
N ALA A 217 -20.57 15.17 -8.10
CA ALA A 217 -19.79 15.83 -9.15
C ALA A 217 -20.23 17.29 -9.32
N ASN A 218 -21.53 17.57 -9.37
CA ASN A 218 -22.06 18.93 -9.42
C ASN A 218 -21.64 19.77 -8.20
N ASN A 219 -21.74 19.20 -6.99
CA ASN A 219 -21.29 19.88 -5.76
C ASN A 219 -19.78 20.16 -5.76
N MET A 220 -18.99 19.35 -6.47
CA MET A 220 -17.56 19.50 -6.65
C MET A 220 -17.19 20.36 -7.87
N ASN A 221 -18.17 20.90 -8.60
CA ASN A 221 -18.00 21.63 -9.86
C ASN A 221 -17.25 20.81 -10.94
N ILE A 222 -17.51 19.50 -10.98
CA ILE A 222 -16.97 18.59 -12.00
C ILE A 222 -18.08 18.31 -13.02
N ASN A 223 -17.86 18.75 -14.26
CA ASN A 223 -18.77 18.46 -15.36
C ASN A 223 -18.49 17.06 -15.91
N LEU A 224 -19.45 16.15 -15.76
CA LEU A 224 -19.39 14.79 -16.30
C LEU A 224 -20.40 14.61 -17.42
N THR A 225 -20.00 13.89 -18.47
CA THR A 225 -20.95 13.31 -19.42
C THR A 225 -21.71 12.16 -18.77
N ASP A 226 -22.87 11.79 -19.34
CA ASP A 226 -23.66 10.66 -18.85
C ASP A 226 -22.85 9.34 -18.83
N SER A 227 -22.02 9.13 -19.87
CA SER A 227 -21.12 7.97 -19.96
C SER A 227 -20.07 7.97 -18.86
N GLN A 228 -19.47 9.12 -18.56
CA GLN A 228 -18.48 9.23 -17.49
C GLN A 228 -19.10 8.98 -16.12
N ALA A 229 -20.29 9.53 -15.87
CA ALA A 229 -21.03 9.26 -14.63
C ALA A 229 -21.37 7.77 -14.49
N GLN A 230 -21.73 7.10 -15.59
CA GLN A 230 -21.98 5.66 -15.61
C GLN A 230 -20.70 4.86 -15.28
N GLN A 231 -19.56 5.19 -15.91
CA GLN A 231 -18.28 4.51 -15.65
C GLN A 231 -17.87 4.59 -14.18
N ILE A 232 -18.02 5.76 -13.56
CA ILE A 232 -17.74 5.94 -12.13
C ILE A 232 -18.69 5.09 -11.29
N ALA A 233 -19.98 5.09 -11.64
CA ALA A 233 -20.99 4.32 -10.92
C ALA A 233 -20.74 2.81 -10.98
N ASP A 234 -20.36 2.29 -12.15
CA ASP A 234 -20.03 0.88 -12.35
C ASP A 234 -18.79 0.48 -11.56
N ALA A 235 -17.73 1.29 -11.60
CA ALA A 235 -16.50 1.05 -10.84
C ALA A 235 -16.75 1.05 -9.32
N VAL A 236 -17.55 2.00 -8.82
CA VAL A 236 -17.93 2.05 -7.39
C VAL A 236 -18.82 0.86 -7.03
N ALA A 237 -19.79 0.50 -7.86
CA ALA A 237 -20.63 -0.67 -7.62
C ALA A 237 -19.81 -1.96 -7.54
N GLY A 238 -18.88 -2.16 -8.48
CA GLY A 238 -17.96 -3.30 -8.48
C GLY A 238 -17.06 -3.35 -7.25
N SER A 239 -16.52 -2.20 -6.82
CA SER A 239 -15.77 -2.06 -5.56
C SER A 239 -16.59 -2.51 -4.35
N LEU A 240 -17.83 -2.04 -4.22
CA LEU A 240 -18.71 -2.39 -3.10
C LEU A 240 -19.11 -3.87 -3.10
N GLN A 241 -19.39 -4.43 -4.27
CA GLN A 241 -19.74 -5.85 -4.42
C GLN A 241 -18.57 -6.76 -4.02
N ALA A 242 -17.34 -6.40 -4.40
CA ALA A 242 -16.15 -7.17 -4.09
C ALA A 242 -15.87 -7.28 -2.57
N GLN A 243 -16.35 -6.32 -1.77
CA GLN A 243 -16.11 -6.30 -0.32
C GLN A 243 -16.66 -7.52 0.41
N SER A 244 -17.71 -8.15 -0.12
CA SER A 244 -18.33 -9.35 0.45
C SER A 244 -17.39 -10.56 0.54
N SER A 245 -16.33 -10.59 -0.29
CA SER A 245 -15.35 -11.70 -0.32
C SER A 245 -14.09 -11.47 0.50
N LEU A 246 -13.96 -10.31 1.14
CA LEU A 246 -12.71 -9.89 1.75
C LEU A 246 -12.52 -10.37 3.18
N THR A 247 -13.48 -11.07 3.78
CA THR A 247 -13.50 -11.42 5.20
C THR A 247 -12.20 -12.07 5.67
N ASP A 248 -11.76 -13.12 4.98
CA ASP A 248 -10.54 -13.87 5.37
C ASP A 248 -9.29 -13.01 5.25
N PHE A 249 -9.17 -12.26 4.15
CA PHE A 249 -8.04 -11.36 3.93
C PHE A 249 -8.00 -10.23 4.98
N LYS A 250 -9.15 -9.61 5.29
CA LYS A 250 -9.26 -8.56 6.32
C LYS A 250 -8.86 -9.07 7.69
N ASN A 251 -9.32 -10.26 8.08
CA ASN A 251 -8.97 -10.87 9.36
C ASN A 251 -7.47 -11.10 9.49
N GLN A 252 -6.84 -11.65 8.44
CA GLN A 252 -5.39 -11.87 8.45
C GLN A 252 -4.62 -10.55 8.42
N LEU A 253 -5.06 -9.58 7.61
CA LEU A 253 -4.45 -8.25 7.56
C LEU A 253 -4.47 -7.56 8.93
N GLN A 254 -5.60 -7.62 9.64
CA GLN A 254 -5.73 -7.07 10.99
C GLN A 254 -4.75 -7.76 11.96
N SER A 255 -4.72 -9.11 11.97
CA SER A 255 -3.81 -9.86 12.82
C SER A 255 -2.34 -9.52 12.58
N VAL A 256 -1.92 -9.40 11.32
CA VAL A 256 -0.53 -9.08 10.97
C VAL A 256 -0.20 -7.62 11.30
N THR A 257 -1.13 -6.69 11.03
CA THR A 257 -0.95 -5.27 11.38
C THR A 257 -0.77 -5.10 12.90
N ASP A 258 -1.62 -5.75 13.71
CA ASP A 258 -1.53 -5.68 15.17
C ASP A 258 -0.20 -6.25 15.70
N GLN A 259 0.27 -7.36 15.13
CA GLN A 259 1.55 -7.96 15.49
C GLN A 259 2.74 -7.08 15.08
N ALA A 260 2.73 -6.55 13.85
CA ALA A 260 3.79 -5.71 13.33
C ALA A 260 3.92 -4.40 14.11
N SER A 261 2.81 -3.75 14.43
CA SER A 261 2.80 -2.51 15.21
C SER A 261 3.25 -2.73 16.66
N GLN A 262 2.85 -3.84 17.30
CA GLN A 262 3.33 -4.19 18.64
C GLN A 262 4.84 -4.48 18.67
N ALA A 263 5.35 -5.23 17.70
CA ALA A 263 6.78 -5.53 17.61
C ALA A 263 7.62 -4.26 17.44
N SER A 264 7.21 -3.34 16.58
CA SER A 264 7.85 -2.03 16.42
C SER A 264 7.79 -1.18 17.71
N GLY A 265 6.68 -1.23 18.44
CA GLY A 265 6.53 -0.55 19.73
C GLY A 265 7.47 -1.11 20.80
N ILE A 266 7.59 -2.44 20.90
CA ILE A 266 8.50 -3.12 21.84
C ILE A 266 9.96 -2.79 21.51
N LEU A 267 10.37 -2.85 20.23
CA LEU A 267 11.72 -2.47 19.83
C LEU A 267 12.04 -1.02 20.15
N SER A 268 11.09 -0.10 19.93
CA SER A 268 11.25 1.32 20.30
C SER A 268 11.43 1.49 21.80
N GLN A 269 10.68 0.75 22.63
CA GLN A 269 10.84 0.78 24.09
C GLN A 269 12.19 0.22 24.54
N ILE A 270 12.65 -0.88 23.94
CA ILE A 270 13.97 -1.46 24.21
C ILE A 270 15.07 -0.46 23.82
N TRP A 271 14.96 0.16 22.64
CA TRP A 271 15.95 1.15 22.18
C TRP A 271 16.00 2.37 23.10
N ASN A 272 14.84 2.91 23.50
CA ASN A 272 14.77 4.01 24.46
C ASN A 272 15.36 3.64 25.82
N TYR A 273 15.15 2.40 26.29
CA TYR A 273 15.78 1.90 27.51
C TYR A 273 17.30 1.78 27.38
N LEU A 274 17.79 1.23 26.26
CA LEU A 274 19.23 1.11 25.99
C LEU A 274 19.90 2.49 25.85
N GLN A 275 19.24 3.46 25.21
CA GLN A 275 19.72 4.83 25.13
C GLN A 275 19.77 5.48 26.53
N GLY A 276 18.72 5.32 27.34
CA GLY A 276 18.72 5.81 28.72
C GLY A 276 19.82 5.19 29.59
N LEU A 277 20.13 3.91 29.36
CA LEU A 277 21.27 3.23 29.99
C LEU A 277 22.61 3.79 29.50
N TYR A 278 22.77 4.04 28.20
CA TYR A 278 23.97 4.65 27.63
C TYR A 278 24.18 6.08 28.15
N ASP A 279 23.13 6.90 28.21
CA ASP A 279 23.19 8.28 28.72
C ASP A 279 23.57 8.29 30.21
N TYR A 280 23.03 7.34 30.99
CA TYR A 280 23.43 7.15 32.39
C TYR A 280 24.90 6.72 32.53
N LEU A 281 25.35 5.72 31.76
CA LEU A 281 26.72 5.22 31.83
C LEU A 281 27.72 6.26 31.33
N SER A 282 27.43 6.96 30.24
CA SER A 282 28.27 8.04 29.71
C SER A 282 28.34 9.20 30.69
N GLY A 283 27.23 9.59 31.33
CA GLY A 283 27.21 10.61 32.38
C GLY A 283 28.01 10.24 33.64
N VAL A 284 28.03 8.96 34.02
CA VAL A 284 28.86 8.45 35.13
C VAL A 284 30.35 8.42 34.75
N ILE A 285 30.67 8.10 33.50
CA ILE A 285 32.06 8.03 33.01
C ILE A 285 32.63 9.43 32.73
N SER A 286 31.84 10.38 32.23
CA SER A 286 32.25 11.78 32.02
C SER A 286 32.23 12.61 33.31
N GLY A 287 31.62 12.11 34.38
CA GLY A 287 31.46 12.77 35.67
C GLY A 287 32.57 12.50 36.70
N GLN A 288 33.63 11.75 36.34
CA GLN A 288 34.81 11.55 37.20
C GLN A 288 36.05 12.22 36.61
N SER A 289 36.07 13.55 36.66
CA SER A 289 37.32 14.32 36.73
C SER A 289 37.14 15.47 37.73
N LEU A 290 37.24 15.12 39.02
CA LEU A 290 37.64 16.01 40.10
C LEU A 290 38.70 15.28 40.91
#